data_AF-A0A9D8EXC9-F1
#
_entry.id   AF-A0A9D8EXC9-F1
#
_cell.length_a   1.000
_cell.length_b   1.000
_cell.length_c   1.000
_cell.angle_alpha   90.00
_cell.angle_beta   90.00
_cell.angle_gamma   90.00
#
_symmetry.space_group_name_H-M   'P 1'
#
loop_
_entity.id
_entity.type
_entity.pdbx_description
1 polymer ?
#
loop_
_entity_poly.entity_id
_entity_poly.type
_entity_poly.pdbx_seq_one_letter_code
_entity_poly.pdbx_strand_id
1 'polypeptide(L)'
;MTFNPNGTLIYDIVGSKPWEVSNYKDSSFEANEMTIIDGTIRSVNVVYAQLIMRIGGYSVSKIANDMGIETPLEGYPAIGLGGLTTGVSPLEVCTAFSTIADYGVRHNPVAILKITDKDGKVIEEYKEESKQVLKPINAYRMIEIMQQVMLRGTGTKARLDDRPCAGKTGTTQEVENAWFTGFTTNLCASVWMGYPEVNKKMGLIHDMVVVGGAHPAMIWKLFMERATINLPAEDFVRPEDTVIDLQIASNPETGEIFVPNRFTPFDQISTKEFRYGSEPTVQASIKPEDIPILPNVTLMPMLEANNILYQLGYTHVEYINERYAEVPSGYTIRQEPMWDQPVERIRKIKVWVNP
;
A
#
# COMPACT_ATOMS: atom_id res chain seq x y z
N MET A 1 -3.33 8.30 16.75
CA MET A 1 -2.98 6.89 17.04
C MET A 1 -1.47 6.78 17.22
N THR A 2 -1.04 6.13 18.28
CA THR A 2 0.36 5.86 18.62
C THR A 2 0.62 4.34 18.64
N PHE A 3 1.89 3.96 18.45
CA PHE A 3 2.35 2.58 18.41
C PHE A 3 3.68 2.44 19.13
N ASN A 4 4.00 1.24 19.62
CA ASN A 4 5.32 0.96 20.16
C ASN A 4 6.36 1.00 19.00
N PRO A 5 7.42 1.83 19.06
CA PRO A 5 8.42 1.91 18.00
C PRO A 5 9.61 0.96 18.20
N ASN A 6 9.61 0.14 19.25
CA ASN A 6 10.77 -0.62 19.71
C ASN A 6 10.55 -2.13 19.77
N GLY A 7 11.67 -2.86 19.74
CA GLY A 7 11.70 -4.32 19.90
C GLY A 7 11.30 -5.08 18.64
N THR A 8 11.58 -6.38 18.62
CA THR A 8 11.11 -7.28 17.56
C THR A 8 9.66 -7.67 17.84
N LEU A 9 8.82 -7.55 16.82
CA LEU A 9 7.45 -8.05 16.86
C LEU A 9 7.39 -9.41 16.18
N ILE A 10 6.68 -10.36 16.78
CA ILE A 10 6.44 -11.68 16.21
C ILE A 10 4.94 -11.87 16.13
N TYR A 11 4.45 -12.11 14.92
CA TYR A 11 3.05 -12.40 14.66
C TYR A 11 2.90 -13.82 14.14
N ASP A 12 2.10 -14.63 14.83
CA ASP A 12 1.72 -15.95 14.33
C ASP A 12 0.74 -15.78 13.17
N ILE A 13 1.23 -15.99 11.96
CA ILE A 13 0.44 -15.95 10.75
C ILE A 13 0.07 -17.37 10.37
N VAL A 14 -1.23 -17.63 10.38
CA VAL A 14 -1.75 -18.97 10.13
C VAL A 14 -1.44 -19.43 8.71
N GLY A 15 -0.89 -20.64 8.60
CA GLY A 15 -0.45 -21.23 7.34
C GLY A 15 0.93 -20.75 6.86
N SER A 16 1.68 -19.98 7.67
CA SER A 16 3.07 -19.62 7.38
C SER A 16 3.97 -19.74 8.60
N LYS A 17 5.28 -19.52 8.40
CA LYS A 17 6.18 -19.24 9.52
C LYS A 17 5.73 -17.95 10.23
N PRO A 18 6.02 -17.79 11.53
CA PRO A 18 5.79 -16.53 12.23
C PRO A 18 6.41 -15.37 11.47
N TRP A 19 5.68 -14.26 11.39
CA TRP A 19 6.18 -13.04 10.77
C TRP A 19 6.93 -12.22 11.81
N GLU A 20 8.26 -12.27 11.72
CA GLU A 20 9.16 -11.52 12.58
C GLU A 20 9.50 -10.17 11.92
N VAL A 21 9.30 -9.08 12.67
CA VAL A 21 9.56 -7.72 12.20
C VAL A 21 10.46 -6.99 13.18
N SER A 22 11.56 -6.48 12.66
CA SER A 22 12.49 -5.61 13.38
C SER A 22 12.71 -4.31 12.59
N ASN A 23 13.12 -3.26 13.30
CA ASN A 23 13.56 -2.03 12.66
C ASN A 23 14.87 -2.27 11.90
N TYR A 24 15.16 -1.40 10.92
CA TYR A 24 16.43 -1.44 10.20
C TYR A 24 17.61 -1.38 11.18
N LYS A 25 18.56 -2.33 11.03
CA LYS A 25 19.72 -2.52 11.92
C LYS A 25 19.37 -2.62 13.42
N ASP A 26 18.22 -3.19 13.75
CA ASP A 26 17.75 -3.37 15.13
C ASP A 26 17.70 -2.06 15.93
N SER A 27 17.45 -0.95 15.24
CA SER A 27 17.41 0.37 15.86
C SER A 27 16.27 0.50 16.87
N SER A 28 16.58 1.22 17.96
CA SER A 28 15.65 1.55 19.03
C SER A 28 15.55 3.06 19.25
N PHE A 29 14.42 3.48 19.81
CA PHE A 29 14.06 4.86 20.12
C PHE A 29 13.82 5.02 21.62
N GLU A 30 14.19 6.16 22.19
CA GLU A 30 13.92 6.47 23.60
C GLU A 30 12.41 6.55 23.91
N ALA A 31 11.60 6.89 22.90
CA ALA A 31 10.15 6.97 23.04
C ALA A 31 9.54 5.56 23.10
N ASN A 32 8.61 5.36 24.04
CA ASN A 32 7.82 4.12 24.14
C ASN A 32 6.56 4.14 23.25
N GLU A 33 6.22 5.30 22.71
CA GLU A 33 5.11 5.50 21.79
C GLU A 33 5.54 6.42 20.65
N MET A 34 5.06 6.12 19.44
CA MET A 34 5.36 6.90 18.24
C MET A 34 4.10 7.08 17.40
N THR A 35 3.90 8.29 16.90
CA THR A 35 2.81 8.59 15.97
C THR A 35 3.08 7.93 14.61
N ILE A 36 2.04 7.66 13.81
CA ILE A 36 2.22 7.20 12.42
C ILE A 36 3.07 8.21 11.63
N ILE A 37 2.87 9.51 11.86
CA ILE A 37 3.61 10.58 11.18
C ILE A 37 5.12 10.46 11.45
N ASP A 38 5.51 10.32 12.72
CA ASP A 38 6.93 10.14 13.07
C ASP A 38 7.47 8.80 12.57
N GLY A 39 6.63 7.75 12.61
CA GLY A 39 6.92 6.45 12.01
C GLY A 39 7.22 6.54 10.52
N THR A 40 6.47 7.35 9.76
CA THR A 40 6.72 7.62 8.34
C THR A 40 8.02 8.38 8.12
N ILE A 41 8.24 9.46 8.90
CA ILE A 41 9.42 10.33 8.79
C ILE A 41 10.72 9.53 9.03
N ARG A 42 10.71 8.68 10.06
CA ARG A 42 11.84 7.86 10.49
C ARG A 42 11.89 6.48 9.85
N SER A 43 10.85 6.09 9.10
CA SER A 43 10.71 4.80 8.43
C SER A 43 10.78 3.61 9.41
N VAL A 44 9.96 3.63 10.47
CA VAL A 44 9.97 2.65 11.56
C VAL A 44 9.09 1.44 11.23
N ASN A 45 9.71 0.30 10.91
CA ASN A 45 9.03 -0.92 10.47
C ASN A 45 7.98 -1.40 11.47
N VAL A 46 8.32 -1.43 12.75
CA VAL A 46 7.43 -2.04 13.77
C VAL A 46 6.15 -1.22 13.98
N VAL A 47 6.16 0.08 13.71
CA VAL A 47 4.96 0.93 13.69
C VAL A 47 4.04 0.50 12.54
N TYR A 48 4.59 0.30 11.34
CA TYR A 48 3.83 -0.14 10.18
C TYR A 48 3.37 -1.60 10.26
N ALA A 49 4.13 -2.47 10.93
CA ALA A 49 3.71 -3.84 11.22
C ALA A 49 2.49 -3.87 12.15
N GLN A 50 2.46 -3.03 13.19
CA GLN A 50 1.26 -2.91 14.01
C GLN A 50 0.09 -2.31 13.23
N LEU A 51 0.34 -1.29 12.40
CA LEU A 51 -0.71 -0.65 11.60
C LEU A 51 -1.35 -1.63 10.61
N ILE A 52 -0.55 -2.39 9.85
CA ILE A 52 -1.07 -3.37 8.88
C ILE A 52 -1.84 -4.48 9.59
N MET A 53 -1.43 -4.86 10.79
CA MET A 53 -2.15 -5.81 11.62
C MET A 53 -3.45 -5.25 12.21
N ARG A 54 -3.75 -3.95 12.05
CA ARG A 54 -5.05 -3.34 12.38
C ARG A 54 -5.94 -3.11 11.15
N ILE A 55 -5.37 -2.73 10.02
CA ILE A 55 -6.14 -2.34 8.81
C ILE A 55 -6.27 -3.45 7.76
N GLY A 56 -5.39 -4.46 7.82
CA GLY A 56 -5.37 -5.60 6.90
C GLY A 56 -4.64 -5.32 5.58
N GLY A 57 -3.98 -6.35 5.03
CA GLY A 57 -3.13 -6.23 3.85
C GLY A 57 -3.89 -6.01 2.54
N TYR A 58 -5.09 -6.56 2.42
CA TYR A 58 -5.89 -6.46 1.19
C TYR A 58 -6.34 -5.01 0.88
N SER A 59 -6.71 -4.24 1.90
CA SER A 59 -7.07 -2.83 1.73
C SER A 59 -5.90 -2.02 1.17
N VAL A 60 -4.67 -2.34 1.61
CA VAL A 60 -3.43 -1.72 1.10
C VAL A 60 -3.14 -2.14 -0.34
N SER A 61 -3.26 -3.43 -0.67
CA SER A 61 -3.06 -3.90 -2.04
C SER A 61 -4.07 -3.27 -3.00
N LYS A 62 -5.33 -3.10 -2.57
CA LYS A 62 -6.35 -2.44 -3.39
C LYS A 62 -5.99 -0.98 -3.69
N ILE A 63 -5.62 -0.20 -2.69
CA ILE A 63 -5.24 1.21 -2.88
C ILE A 63 -4.00 1.31 -3.77
N ALA A 64 -2.98 0.47 -3.56
CA ALA A 64 -1.79 0.44 -4.40
C ALA A 64 -2.12 0.12 -5.87
N ASN A 65 -3.00 -0.85 -6.12
CA ASN A 65 -3.48 -1.16 -7.47
C ASN A 65 -4.25 0.00 -8.09
N ASP A 66 -5.17 0.61 -7.32
CA ASP A 66 -5.92 1.76 -7.78
C ASP A 66 -4.99 2.94 -8.12
N MET A 67 -3.85 3.10 -7.44
CA MET A 67 -2.81 4.10 -7.70
C MET A 67 -1.85 3.77 -8.87
N GLY A 68 -1.96 2.58 -9.49
CA GLY A 68 -1.19 2.24 -10.70
C GLY A 68 -0.05 1.24 -10.50
N ILE A 69 -0.03 0.50 -9.38
CA ILE A 69 0.73 -0.76 -9.31
C ILE A 69 -0.06 -1.83 -10.07
N GLU A 70 0.50 -2.39 -11.14
CA GLU A 70 -0.17 -3.42 -11.95
C GLU A 70 0.28 -4.84 -11.56
N THR A 71 1.47 -4.93 -10.97
CA THR A 71 2.02 -6.15 -10.38
C THR A 71 1.01 -6.77 -9.42
N PRO A 72 0.71 -8.08 -9.54
CA PRO A 72 -0.19 -8.74 -8.60
C PRO A 72 0.29 -8.63 -7.15
N LEU A 73 -0.48 -7.94 -6.33
CA LEU A 73 -0.21 -7.73 -4.91
C LEU A 73 -1.02 -8.70 -4.06
N GLU A 74 -0.32 -9.55 -3.31
CA GLU A 74 -0.95 -10.41 -2.32
C GLU A 74 -1.24 -9.62 -1.04
N GLY A 75 -2.44 -9.81 -0.47
CA GLY A 75 -2.90 -9.10 0.73
C GLY A 75 -2.26 -9.58 2.04
N TYR A 76 -1.02 -10.07 2.03
CA TYR A 76 -0.31 -10.51 3.22
C TYR A 76 0.19 -9.33 4.06
N PRO A 77 0.28 -9.44 5.40
CA PRO A 77 0.76 -8.34 6.26
C PRO A 77 2.13 -7.76 5.85
N ALA A 78 3.01 -8.58 5.28
CA ALA A 78 4.32 -8.16 4.79
C ALA A 78 4.26 -7.00 3.76
N ILE A 79 3.14 -6.83 3.04
CA ILE A 79 2.93 -5.71 2.11
C ILE A 79 3.08 -4.35 2.78
N GLY A 80 2.73 -4.23 4.07
CA GLY A 80 2.87 -3.00 4.84
C GLY A 80 4.32 -2.50 4.96
N LEU A 81 5.29 -3.36 4.67
CA LEU A 81 6.73 -3.07 4.68
C LEU A 81 7.38 -3.22 3.29
N GLY A 82 6.57 -3.42 2.23
CA GLY A 82 7.08 -3.71 0.88
C GLY A 82 7.57 -5.15 0.70
N GLY A 83 7.23 -6.07 1.60
CA GLY A 83 7.49 -7.50 1.46
C GLY A 83 6.53 -8.13 0.44
N LEU A 84 6.89 -8.05 -0.84
CA LEU A 84 6.11 -8.56 -1.96
C LEU A 84 6.65 -9.89 -2.47
N THR A 85 5.76 -10.76 -2.96
CA THR A 85 6.15 -11.99 -3.67
C THR A 85 6.78 -11.67 -5.02
N THR A 86 6.19 -10.71 -5.73
CA THR A 86 6.66 -10.20 -7.02
C THR A 86 7.06 -8.74 -6.83
N GLY A 87 8.29 -8.38 -7.20
CA GLY A 87 8.76 -7.00 -7.16
C GLY A 87 8.01 -6.11 -8.15
N VAL A 88 7.96 -4.81 -7.84
CA VAL A 88 7.34 -3.78 -8.69
C VAL A 88 8.40 -3.04 -9.50
N SER A 89 8.04 -2.56 -10.69
CA SER A 89 8.93 -1.75 -11.52
C SER A 89 9.05 -0.30 -11.01
N PRO A 90 10.16 0.40 -11.31
CA PRO A 90 10.26 1.83 -11.02
C PRO A 90 9.17 2.68 -11.67
N LEU A 91 8.66 2.27 -12.84
CA LEU A 91 7.58 2.97 -13.52
C LEU A 91 6.28 2.89 -12.72
N GLU A 92 5.90 1.71 -12.22
CA GLU A 92 4.71 1.53 -11.38
C GLU A 92 4.83 2.35 -10.08
N VAL A 93 5.98 2.29 -9.40
CA VAL A 93 6.22 3.07 -8.18
C VAL A 93 6.14 4.57 -8.46
N CYS A 94 6.71 5.02 -9.59
CA CYS A 94 6.64 6.42 -10.02
C CYS A 94 5.19 6.84 -10.29
N THR A 95 4.40 6.03 -11.00
CA THR A 95 2.97 6.27 -11.26
C THR A 95 2.17 6.40 -9.96
N ALA A 96 2.40 5.52 -8.99
CA ALA A 96 1.74 5.58 -7.69
C ALA A 96 2.09 6.86 -6.92
N PHE A 97 3.37 7.29 -6.95
CA PHE A 97 3.77 8.55 -6.32
C PHE A 97 3.26 9.78 -7.07
N SER A 98 3.19 9.74 -8.41
CA SER A 98 2.56 10.79 -9.22
C SER A 98 1.09 10.95 -8.87
N THR A 99 0.38 9.87 -8.54
CA THR A 99 -1.00 9.94 -8.06
C THR A 99 -1.12 10.74 -6.77
N ILE A 100 -0.15 10.61 -5.85
CA ILE A 100 -0.11 11.44 -4.62
C ILE A 100 0.22 12.89 -4.98
N ALA A 101 1.21 13.10 -5.85
CA ALA A 101 1.67 14.42 -6.28
C ALA A 101 0.55 15.24 -6.93
N ASP A 102 -0.31 14.58 -7.72
CA ASP A 102 -1.47 15.18 -8.38
C ASP A 102 -2.76 15.03 -7.55
N TYR A 103 -2.64 15.23 -6.24
CA TYR A 103 -3.77 15.30 -5.30
C TYR A 103 -4.76 14.12 -5.40
N GLY A 104 -4.24 12.93 -5.66
CA GLY A 104 -5.01 11.69 -5.74
C GLY A 104 -5.52 11.31 -7.12
N VAL A 105 -5.18 12.07 -8.17
CA VAL A 105 -5.55 11.74 -9.56
C VAL A 105 -4.48 10.83 -10.18
N ARG A 106 -4.87 9.62 -10.57
CA ARG A 106 -3.99 8.72 -11.29
C ARG A 106 -4.07 9.00 -12.78
N HIS A 107 -2.91 9.13 -13.39
CA HIS A 107 -2.70 9.13 -14.83
C HIS A 107 -1.94 7.87 -15.24
N ASN A 108 -2.34 7.23 -16.33
CA ASN A 108 -1.58 6.12 -16.88
C ASN A 108 -0.31 6.64 -17.59
N PRO A 109 0.85 5.99 -17.46
CA PRO A 109 2.06 6.43 -18.13
C PRO A 109 1.92 6.28 -19.66
N VAL A 110 2.24 7.35 -20.39
CA VAL A 110 2.21 7.38 -21.87
C VAL A 110 3.55 7.83 -22.42
N ALA A 111 4.07 7.09 -23.42
CA ALA A 111 5.31 7.43 -24.11
C ALA A 111 5.10 8.07 -25.50
N ILE A 112 3.96 7.78 -26.14
CA ILE A 112 3.64 8.24 -27.50
C ILE A 112 2.35 9.06 -27.44
N LEU A 113 2.46 10.37 -27.71
CA LEU A 113 1.30 11.27 -27.68
C LEU A 113 0.55 11.32 -29.02
N LYS A 114 1.25 11.09 -30.13
CA LYS A 114 0.68 11.22 -31.47
C LYS A 114 1.48 10.42 -32.49
N ILE A 115 0.77 9.74 -33.38
CA ILE A 115 1.31 9.02 -34.53
C ILE A 115 0.69 9.64 -35.78
N THR A 116 1.53 10.11 -36.71
CA THR A 116 1.11 10.65 -38.01
C THR A 116 1.75 9.88 -39.15
N ASP A 117 1.06 9.81 -40.30
CA ASP A 117 1.66 9.32 -41.53
C ASP A 117 2.58 10.37 -42.20
N LYS A 118 3.19 9.99 -43.33
CA LYS A 118 4.09 10.85 -44.11
C LYS A 118 3.43 12.13 -44.65
N ASP A 119 2.10 12.14 -44.76
CA ASP A 119 1.31 13.24 -45.30
C ASP A 119 0.75 14.11 -44.16
N GLY A 120 1.11 13.81 -42.90
CA GLY A 120 0.67 14.56 -41.71
C GLY A 120 -0.71 14.15 -41.20
N LYS A 121 -1.32 13.09 -41.74
CA LYS A 121 -2.60 12.59 -41.24
C LYS A 121 -2.40 11.88 -39.91
N VAL A 122 -3.21 12.25 -38.93
CA VAL A 122 -3.22 11.60 -37.60
C VAL A 122 -3.76 10.18 -37.73
N ILE A 123 -2.95 9.20 -37.32
CA ILE A 123 -3.31 7.79 -37.22
C ILE A 123 -3.85 7.51 -35.81
N GLU A 124 -3.12 7.99 -34.81
CA GLU A 124 -3.43 7.80 -33.40
C GLU A 124 -3.01 9.05 -32.62
N GLU A 125 -3.79 9.42 -31.61
CA GLU A 125 -3.51 10.54 -30.72
C GLU A 125 -3.96 10.16 -29.32
N TYR A 126 -3.07 10.34 -28.36
CA TYR A 126 -3.34 10.04 -26.96
C TYR A 126 -4.52 10.85 -26.46
N LYS A 127 -5.46 10.16 -25.82
CA LYS A 127 -6.56 10.76 -25.08
C LYS A 127 -6.29 10.55 -23.62
N GLU A 128 -6.24 11.65 -22.88
CA GLU A 128 -6.00 11.59 -21.46
C GLU A 128 -7.14 10.86 -20.76
N GLU A 129 -6.79 9.78 -20.06
CA GLU A 129 -7.67 9.06 -19.16
C GLU A 129 -7.09 9.14 -17.76
N SER A 130 -7.83 9.78 -16.85
CA SER A 130 -7.44 9.95 -15.47
C SER A 130 -8.53 9.45 -14.52
N LYS A 131 -8.13 9.08 -13.30
CA LYS A 131 -9.06 8.55 -12.28
C LYS A 131 -8.74 9.18 -10.93
N GLN A 132 -9.73 9.77 -10.27
CA GLN A 132 -9.59 10.17 -8.86
C GLN A 132 -9.57 8.91 -7.98
N VAL A 133 -8.42 8.66 -7.34
CA VAL A 133 -8.16 7.48 -6.49
C VAL A 133 -8.19 7.86 -5.00
N LEU A 134 -7.58 8.99 -4.64
CA LEU A 134 -7.57 9.51 -3.26
C LEU A 134 -8.34 10.82 -3.22
N LYS A 135 -8.98 11.16 -2.09
CA LYS A 135 -9.49 12.52 -1.91
C LYS A 135 -8.32 13.52 -1.88
N PRO A 136 -8.43 14.71 -2.48
CA PRO A 136 -7.35 15.70 -2.53
C PRO A 136 -6.72 16.01 -1.18
N ILE A 137 -7.53 16.17 -0.13
CA ILE A 137 -7.03 16.45 1.22
C ILE A 137 -6.23 15.29 1.83
N ASN A 138 -6.55 14.04 1.48
CA ASN A 138 -5.79 12.86 1.94
C ASN A 138 -4.43 12.77 1.22
N ALA A 139 -4.41 13.02 -0.09
CA ALA A 139 -3.17 13.11 -0.85
C ALA A 139 -2.28 14.25 -0.34
N TYR A 140 -2.85 15.45 -0.12
CA TYR A 140 -2.12 16.60 0.42
C TYR A 140 -1.51 16.30 1.81
N ARG A 141 -2.24 15.63 2.71
CA ARG A 141 -1.67 15.17 4.00
C ARG A 141 -0.46 14.25 3.80
N MET A 142 -0.52 13.34 2.82
CA MET A 142 0.63 12.49 2.49
C MET A 142 1.80 13.32 1.99
N ILE A 143 1.55 14.32 1.13
CA ILE A 143 2.57 15.27 0.68
C ILE A 143 3.23 15.95 1.87
N GLU A 144 2.46 16.52 2.81
CA GLU A 144 3.01 17.20 3.99
C GLU A 144 3.90 16.26 4.83
N ILE A 145 3.47 15.02 5.07
CA ILE A 145 4.26 14.02 5.80
C ILE A 145 5.54 13.68 5.04
N MET A 146 5.46 13.53 3.71
CA MET A 146 6.61 13.22 2.86
C MET A 146 7.58 14.40 2.72
N GLN A 147 7.11 15.64 2.82
CA GLN A 147 7.99 16.81 2.98
C GLN A 147 8.79 16.70 4.29
N GLN A 148 8.17 16.26 5.38
CA GLN A 148 8.88 16.05 6.66
C GLN A 148 9.95 14.95 6.57
N VAL A 149 9.75 13.90 5.75
CA VAL A 149 10.77 12.87 5.47
C VAL A 149 12.03 13.52 4.88
N MET A 150 11.86 14.48 3.97
CA MET A 150 12.95 15.20 3.32
C MET A 150 13.54 16.31 4.19
N LEU A 151 12.74 16.92 5.07
CA LEU A 151 13.22 18.01 5.94
C LEU A 151 14.03 17.50 7.14
N ARG A 152 13.55 16.42 7.80
CA ARG A 152 14.11 15.95 9.07
C ARG A 152 14.13 14.43 9.23
N GLY A 153 13.82 13.70 8.17
CA GLY A 153 13.72 12.25 8.17
C GLY A 153 14.83 11.55 7.39
N THR A 154 14.48 10.38 6.86
CA THR A 154 15.41 9.53 6.12
C THR A 154 15.77 10.05 4.72
N GLY A 155 15.02 11.03 4.18
CA GLY A 155 15.18 11.56 2.82
C GLY A 155 15.98 12.85 2.72
N THR A 156 16.66 13.29 3.78
CA THR A 156 17.32 14.60 3.85
C THR A 156 18.34 14.87 2.75
N LYS A 157 19.06 13.84 2.28
CA LYS A 157 20.01 13.97 1.17
C LYS A 157 19.37 14.23 -0.20
N ALA A 158 18.06 13.98 -0.34
CA ALA A 158 17.32 14.27 -1.56
C ALA A 158 16.71 15.67 -1.58
N ARG A 159 16.75 16.42 -0.48
CA ARG A 159 16.12 17.74 -0.38
C ARG A 159 16.67 18.71 -1.43
N LEU A 160 15.75 19.32 -2.18
CA LEU A 160 16.04 20.45 -3.07
C LEU A 160 16.02 21.75 -2.27
N ASP A 161 16.95 22.64 -2.60
CA ASP A 161 17.15 23.90 -1.86
C ASP A 161 16.36 25.06 -2.49
N ASP A 162 15.98 24.95 -3.77
CA ASP A 162 15.32 25.99 -4.56
C ASP A 162 13.79 25.84 -4.65
N ARG A 163 13.23 24.69 -4.25
CA ARG A 163 11.80 24.40 -4.38
C ARG A 163 11.28 23.37 -3.37
N PRO A 164 9.96 23.39 -3.08
CA PRO A 164 9.30 22.34 -2.33
C PRO A 164 9.41 20.97 -3.02
N CYS A 165 9.69 19.94 -2.24
CA CYS A 165 9.73 18.55 -2.69
C CYS A 165 9.25 17.62 -1.59
N ALA A 166 8.68 16.49 -1.99
CA ALA A 166 8.21 15.44 -1.10
C ALA A 166 8.70 14.09 -1.61
N GLY A 167 9.03 13.16 -0.71
CA GLY A 167 9.56 11.87 -1.12
C GLY A 167 9.70 10.87 0.01
N LYS A 168 10.02 9.63 -0.35
CA LYS A 168 10.20 8.54 0.60
C LYS A 168 11.33 7.61 0.18
N THR A 169 12.06 7.14 1.18
CA THR A 169 13.10 6.12 1.08
C THR A 169 12.51 4.72 1.16
N GLY A 170 13.15 3.76 0.48
CA GLY A 170 12.93 2.33 0.64
C GLY A 170 14.26 1.58 0.68
N THR A 171 14.36 0.53 1.50
CA THR A 171 15.55 -0.33 1.58
C THR A 171 15.08 -1.72 2.00
N THR A 172 15.32 -2.71 1.15
CA THR A 172 14.98 -4.10 1.50
C THR A 172 15.98 -4.64 2.52
N GLN A 173 15.65 -5.80 3.08
CA GLN A 173 16.57 -6.57 3.90
C GLN A 173 17.90 -6.80 3.15
N GLU A 174 18.99 -6.94 3.92
CA GLU A 174 20.36 -7.13 3.42
C GLU A 174 20.89 -6.09 2.42
N VAL A 175 20.18 -4.98 2.20
CA VAL A 175 20.61 -3.90 1.29
C VAL A 175 20.76 -4.42 -0.15
N GLU A 176 19.82 -5.27 -0.56
CA GLU A 176 19.76 -5.83 -1.91
C GLU A 176 19.09 -4.87 -2.90
N ASN A 177 18.11 -4.11 -2.42
CA ASN A 177 17.40 -3.10 -3.18
C ASN A 177 17.31 -1.80 -2.37
N ALA A 178 17.63 -0.69 -3.01
CA ALA A 178 17.55 0.63 -2.43
C ALA A 178 16.74 1.56 -3.33
N TRP A 179 15.81 2.28 -2.73
CA TRP A 179 14.83 3.10 -3.43
C TRP A 179 14.80 4.51 -2.87
N PHE A 180 14.67 5.47 -3.77
CA PHE A 180 14.14 6.79 -3.42
C PHE A 180 13.14 7.21 -4.50
N THR A 181 11.92 7.52 -4.08
CA THR A 181 10.90 8.09 -4.96
C THR A 181 10.43 9.41 -4.37
N GLY A 182 10.37 10.43 -5.20
CA GLY A 182 9.95 11.76 -4.79
C GLY A 182 9.49 12.59 -5.96
N PHE A 183 8.89 13.73 -5.63
CA PHE A 183 8.30 14.64 -6.59
C PHE A 183 8.36 16.09 -6.11
N THR A 184 8.28 17.00 -7.08
CA THR A 184 7.90 18.40 -6.92
C THR A 184 6.47 18.59 -7.43
N THR A 185 5.95 19.81 -7.50
CA THR A 185 4.63 20.07 -8.12
C THR A 185 4.58 19.71 -9.61
N ASN A 186 5.74 19.61 -10.27
CA ASN A 186 5.82 19.52 -11.73
C ASN A 186 6.43 18.22 -12.25
N LEU A 187 7.08 17.42 -11.41
CA LEU A 187 7.79 16.23 -11.85
C LEU A 187 7.92 15.20 -10.71
N CYS A 188 7.62 13.94 -11.01
CA CYS A 188 7.89 12.79 -10.16
C CYS A 188 9.02 11.95 -10.77
N ALA A 189 9.89 11.40 -9.91
CA ALA A 189 10.93 10.48 -10.31
C ALA A 189 11.13 9.38 -9.25
N SER A 190 11.39 8.16 -9.72
CA SER A 190 11.77 7.02 -8.91
C SER A 190 13.17 6.54 -9.29
N VAL A 191 14.04 6.38 -8.29
CA VAL A 191 15.38 5.83 -8.44
C VAL A 191 15.45 4.53 -7.67
N TRP A 192 15.81 3.47 -8.38
CA TRP A 192 16.14 2.17 -7.82
C TRP A 192 17.59 1.82 -8.07
N MET A 193 18.22 1.21 -7.08
CA MET A 193 19.50 0.55 -7.19
C MET A 193 19.38 -0.87 -6.68
N GLY A 194 19.85 -1.82 -7.47
CA GLY A 194 19.85 -3.25 -7.19
C GLY A 194 20.39 -4.01 -8.39
N TYR A 195 20.37 -5.34 -8.32
CA TYR A 195 20.69 -6.19 -9.46
C TYR A 195 19.39 -6.71 -10.08
N PRO A 196 19.13 -6.46 -11.37
CA PRO A 196 17.81 -6.74 -11.97
C PRO A 196 17.46 -8.23 -12.01
N GLU A 197 18.48 -9.08 -12.14
CA GLU A 197 18.30 -10.52 -12.28
C GLU A 197 18.33 -11.28 -10.95
N VAL A 198 18.79 -10.65 -9.86
CA VAL A 198 19.03 -11.35 -8.60
C VAL A 198 18.99 -10.42 -7.39
N ASN A 199 18.36 -10.86 -6.31
CA ASN A 199 18.49 -10.18 -5.02
C ASN A 199 19.88 -10.50 -4.44
N LYS A 200 20.79 -9.53 -4.56
CA LYS A 200 22.16 -9.63 -4.06
C LYS A 200 22.55 -8.33 -3.38
N LYS A 201 23.19 -8.45 -2.22
CA LYS A 201 23.76 -7.33 -1.46
C LYS A 201 24.69 -6.49 -2.33
N MET A 202 24.42 -5.19 -2.43
CA MET A 202 25.17 -4.25 -3.28
C MET A 202 26.55 -3.84 -2.73
N GLY A 203 26.86 -4.19 -1.47
CA GLY A 203 28.14 -3.83 -0.85
C GLY A 203 28.27 -2.32 -0.58
N LEU A 204 29.50 -1.80 -0.71
CA LEU A 204 29.81 -0.38 -0.55
C LEU A 204 30.10 0.24 -1.92
N ILE A 205 29.55 1.43 -2.15
CA ILE A 205 29.89 2.28 -3.30
C ILE A 205 30.38 3.61 -2.75
N HIS A 206 31.61 3.99 -3.08
CA HIS A 206 32.28 5.18 -2.53
C HIS A 206 32.23 5.22 -0.99
N ASP A 207 32.62 4.11 -0.35
CA ASP A 207 32.68 3.95 1.12
C ASP A 207 31.33 4.14 1.85
N MET A 208 30.22 4.08 1.11
CA MET A 208 28.87 4.24 1.65
C MET A 208 28.01 3.01 1.34
N VAL A 209 27.21 2.59 2.32
CA VAL A 209 26.21 1.53 2.14
C VAL A 209 25.08 2.06 1.24
N VAL A 210 24.69 1.28 0.24
CA VAL A 210 23.65 1.66 -0.73
C VAL A 210 22.26 1.51 -0.13
N VAL A 211 21.80 2.51 0.63
CA VAL A 211 20.44 2.57 1.20
C VAL A 211 19.62 3.66 0.55
N GLY A 212 18.30 3.63 0.70
CA GLY A 212 17.39 4.58 0.05
C GLY A 212 17.72 6.05 0.33
N GLY A 213 18.09 6.38 1.58
CA GLY A 213 18.51 7.73 1.98
C GLY A 213 19.94 8.12 1.58
N ALA A 214 20.65 7.26 0.84
CA ALA A 214 22.02 7.45 0.37
C ALA A 214 22.03 7.61 -1.16
N HIS A 215 22.61 6.66 -1.91
CA HIS A 215 22.84 6.80 -3.35
C HIS A 215 21.56 7.07 -4.15
N PRO A 216 20.43 6.36 -3.95
CA PRO A 216 19.20 6.66 -4.67
C PRO A 216 18.71 8.10 -4.42
N ALA A 217 18.72 8.55 -3.16
CA ALA A 217 18.37 9.93 -2.80
C ALA A 217 19.30 10.98 -3.45
N MET A 218 20.61 10.73 -3.49
CA MET A 218 21.58 11.63 -4.12
C MET A 218 21.44 11.66 -5.64
N ILE A 219 21.21 10.50 -6.28
CA ILE A 219 20.93 10.41 -7.73
C ILE A 219 19.63 11.16 -8.06
N TRP A 220 18.58 10.96 -7.26
CA TRP A 220 17.31 11.67 -7.42
C TRP A 220 17.52 13.18 -7.34
N LYS A 221 18.27 13.68 -6.34
CA LYS A 221 18.57 15.12 -6.21
C LYS A 221 19.28 15.66 -7.44
N LEU A 222 20.37 15.02 -7.87
CA LEU A 222 21.15 15.43 -9.04
C LEU A 222 20.29 15.47 -10.32
N PHE A 223 19.44 14.47 -10.51
CA PHE A 223 18.50 14.44 -11.64
C PHE A 223 17.50 15.60 -11.56
N MET A 224 16.85 15.77 -10.41
CA MET A 224 15.78 16.76 -10.23
C MET A 224 16.28 18.20 -10.32
N GLU A 225 17.46 18.52 -9.76
CA GLU A 225 18.09 19.83 -9.89
C GLU A 225 18.26 20.22 -11.37
N ARG A 226 18.65 19.26 -12.21
CA ARG A 226 18.84 19.51 -13.64
C ARG A 226 17.53 19.53 -14.42
N ALA A 227 16.63 18.59 -14.13
CA ALA A 227 15.37 18.39 -14.85
C ALA A 227 14.36 19.52 -14.60
N THR A 228 14.43 20.15 -13.42
CA THR A 228 13.44 21.15 -13.00
C THR A 228 13.92 22.60 -13.13
N ILE A 229 15.13 22.85 -13.65
CA ILE A 229 15.72 24.21 -13.71
C ILE A 229 14.84 25.25 -14.43
N ASN A 230 14.06 24.84 -15.43
CA ASN A 230 13.16 25.71 -16.18
C ASN A 230 11.68 25.52 -15.82
N LEU A 231 11.39 24.73 -14.78
CA LEU A 231 10.04 24.51 -14.27
C LEU A 231 9.78 25.45 -13.10
N PRO A 232 8.54 25.95 -12.94
CA PRO A 232 8.15 26.75 -11.79
C PRO A 232 8.52 26.09 -10.46
N ALA A 233 8.92 26.90 -9.49
CA ALA A 233 9.08 26.49 -8.10
C ALA A 233 7.83 26.93 -7.33
N GLU A 234 6.85 26.03 -7.23
CA GLU A 234 5.55 26.30 -6.62
C GLU A 234 5.40 25.55 -5.29
N ASP A 235 4.61 26.13 -4.40
CA ASP A 235 4.19 25.47 -3.17
C ASP A 235 3.08 24.47 -3.45
N PHE A 236 3.07 23.37 -2.70
CA PHE A 236 1.90 22.50 -2.63
C PHE A 236 0.76 23.27 -1.94
N VAL A 237 -0.37 23.41 -2.63
CA VAL A 237 -1.51 24.18 -2.15
C VAL A 237 -2.51 23.23 -1.49
N ARG A 238 -2.86 23.52 -0.25
CA ARG A 238 -3.90 22.78 0.45
C ARG A 238 -5.25 22.93 -0.27
N PRO A 239 -5.96 21.83 -0.60
CA PRO A 239 -7.28 21.91 -1.20
C PRO A 239 -8.29 22.60 -0.28
N GLU A 240 -9.21 23.38 -0.88
CA GLU A 240 -10.29 24.06 -0.15
C GLU A 240 -11.30 23.05 0.43
N ASP A 241 -11.59 22.00 -0.32
CA ASP A 241 -12.42 20.90 0.16
C ASP A 241 -11.61 20.04 1.14
N THR A 242 -12.09 20.03 2.38
CA THR A 242 -11.52 19.29 3.50
C THR A 242 -12.38 18.12 3.93
N VAL A 243 -13.37 17.75 3.12
CA VAL A 243 -14.19 16.56 3.35
C VAL A 243 -13.36 15.31 3.09
N ILE A 244 -13.43 14.38 4.04
CA ILE A 244 -12.85 13.05 3.93
C ILE A 244 -13.94 12.00 4.02
N ASP A 245 -13.74 10.92 3.27
CA ASP A 245 -14.54 9.71 3.40
C ASP A 245 -13.85 8.79 4.39
N LEU A 246 -14.53 8.43 5.46
CA LEU A 246 -14.02 7.48 6.45
C LEU A 246 -14.97 6.30 6.57
N GLN A 247 -14.40 5.09 6.52
CA GLN A 247 -15.11 3.89 6.91
C GLN A 247 -15.34 3.93 8.41
N ILE A 248 -16.58 3.74 8.82
CA ILE A 248 -16.99 3.66 10.22
C ILE A 248 -17.84 2.43 10.43
N ALA A 249 -17.84 1.93 11.66
CA ALA A 249 -18.81 0.96 12.13
C ALA A 249 -19.50 1.53 13.39
N SER A 250 -20.70 1.03 13.65
CA SER A 250 -21.49 1.43 14.81
C SER A 250 -21.83 0.20 15.65
N ASN A 251 -21.66 0.32 16.95
CA ASN A 251 -22.16 -0.71 17.87
C ASN A 251 -23.71 -0.64 17.87
N PRO A 252 -24.42 -1.73 17.51
CA PRO A 252 -25.88 -1.71 17.41
C PRO A 252 -26.57 -1.54 18.76
N GLU A 253 -25.92 -1.88 19.87
CA GLU A 253 -26.48 -1.75 21.22
C GLU A 253 -26.23 -0.35 21.82
N THR A 254 -25.04 0.22 21.61
CA THR A 254 -24.64 1.49 22.23
C THR A 254 -24.77 2.70 21.31
N GLY A 255 -24.86 2.49 19.99
CA GLY A 255 -24.81 3.55 18.98
C GLY A 255 -23.44 4.20 18.80
N GLU A 256 -22.41 3.72 19.50
CA GLU A 256 -21.05 4.26 19.43
C GLU A 256 -20.45 4.06 18.04
N ILE A 257 -19.87 5.13 17.48
CA ILE A 257 -19.20 5.13 16.18
C ILE A 257 -17.69 4.96 16.38
N PHE A 258 -17.09 4.02 15.65
CA PHE A 258 -15.66 3.75 15.69
C PHE A 258 -15.10 3.49 14.29
N VAL A 259 -13.78 3.62 14.15
CA VAL A 259 -13.05 3.21 12.95
C VAL A 259 -12.95 1.68 12.93
N PRO A 260 -13.29 1.01 11.81
CA PRO A 260 -13.21 -0.44 11.73
C PRO A 260 -11.76 -0.93 11.82
N ASN A 261 -11.62 -2.20 12.16
CA ASN A 261 -10.37 -2.94 12.07
C ASN A 261 -10.52 -4.07 11.03
N ARG A 262 -9.43 -4.80 10.77
CA ARG A 262 -9.34 -5.88 9.79
C ARG A 262 -10.35 -7.04 9.97
N PHE A 263 -11.01 -7.14 11.12
CA PHE A 263 -12.00 -8.16 11.42
C PHE A 263 -13.44 -7.62 11.48
N THR A 264 -13.63 -6.31 11.42
CA THR A 264 -14.97 -5.71 11.42
C THR A 264 -15.78 -6.22 10.21
N PRO A 265 -16.98 -6.80 10.44
CA PRO A 265 -17.84 -7.28 9.35
C PRO A 265 -18.20 -6.17 8.36
N PHE A 266 -18.13 -6.45 7.06
CA PHE A 266 -18.40 -5.45 6.01
C PHE A 266 -19.82 -4.89 6.03
N ASP A 267 -20.79 -5.71 6.40
CA ASP A 267 -22.19 -5.31 6.57
C ASP A 267 -22.41 -4.32 7.72
N GLN A 268 -21.44 -4.23 8.64
CA GLN A 268 -21.40 -3.22 9.70
C GLN A 268 -20.58 -1.98 9.31
N ILE A 269 -19.85 -2.03 8.20
CA ILE A 269 -19.03 -0.93 7.71
C ILE A 269 -19.87 -0.06 6.79
N SER A 270 -19.90 1.24 7.09
CA SER A 270 -20.45 2.27 6.21
C SER A 270 -19.42 3.36 5.98
N THR A 271 -19.43 3.97 4.80
CA THR A 271 -18.61 5.14 4.53
C THR A 271 -19.41 6.39 4.89
N LYS A 272 -18.83 7.29 5.68
CA LYS A 272 -19.41 8.61 5.96
C LYS A 272 -18.41 9.71 5.68
N GLU A 273 -18.95 10.85 5.28
CA GLU A 273 -18.20 12.08 5.11
C GLU A 273 -17.99 12.77 6.46
N PHE A 274 -16.76 13.21 6.69
CA PHE A 274 -16.39 14.03 7.83
C PHE A 274 -15.65 15.27 7.34
N ARG A 275 -15.84 16.38 8.04
CA ARG A 275 -14.86 17.47 7.92
C ARG A 275 -13.57 17.00 8.57
N TYR A 276 -12.46 17.29 7.92
CA TYR A 276 -11.15 17.13 8.52
C TYR A 276 -11.10 17.67 9.96
N GLY A 277 -10.53 16.88 10.86
CA GLY A 277 -10.40 17.17 12.29
C GLY A 277 -11.64 16.83 13.13
N SER A 278 -12.76 16.49 12.50
CA SER A 278 -13.99 16.07 13.19
C SER A 278 -14.25 14.56 13.11
N GLU A 279 -13.39 13.83 12.39
CA GLU A 279 -13.53 12.39 12.22
C GLU A 279 -13.33 11.60 13.53
N PRO A 280 -14.03 10.47 13.72
CA PRO A 280 -13.78 9.58 14.84
C PRO A 280 -12.34 9.06 14.79
N THR A 281 -11.68 9.06 15.95
CA THR A 281 -10.28 8.63 16.09
C THR A 281 -10.13 7.34 16.88
N VAL A 282 -11.20 6.88 17.52
CA VAL A 282 -11.25 5.62 18.26
C VAL A 282 -11.43 4.48 17.26
N GLN A 283 -10.49 3.53 17.26
CA GLN A 283 -10.60 2.31 16.48
C GLN A 283 -11.14 1.18 17.35
N ALA A 284 -11.99 0.31 16.80
CA ALA A 284 -12.44 -0.88 17.50
C ALA A 284 -11.26 -1.76 17.92
N SER A 285 -11.22 -2.12 19.20
CA SER A 285 -10.32 -3.15 19.72
C SER A 285 -10.57 -4.47 19.00
N ILE A 286 -9.50 -5.22 18.76
CA ILE A 286 -9.57 -6.58 18.25
C ILE A 286 -9.66 -7.52 19.45
N LYS A 287 -10.74 -8.31 19.55
CA LYS A 287 -10.83 -9.37 20.56
C LYS A 287 -10.64 -10.75 19.91
N PRO A 288 -10.07 -11.75 20.61
CA PRO A 288 -9.87 -13.08 20.05
C PRO A 288 -11.14 -13.72 19.48
N GLU A 289 -12.28 -13.49 20.12
CA GLU A 289 -13.60 -13.97 19.69
C GLU A 289 -14.11 -13.31 18.40
N ASP A 290 -13.55 -12.16 17.98
CA ASP A 290 -13.95 -11.47 16.76
C ASP A 290 -13.27 -12.04 15.50
N ILE A 291 -12.24 -12.89 15.68
CA ILE A 291 -11.45 -13.45 14.59
C ILE A 291 -12.28 -14.55 13.90
N PRO A 292 -12.69 -14.35 12.62
CA PRO A 292 -13.55 -15.30 11.95
C PRO A 292 -12.80 -16.58 11.61
N ILE A 293 -13.46 -17.72 11.83
CA ILE A 293 -12.99 -19.04 11.38
C ILE A 293 -13.54 -19.31 9.98
N LEU A 294 -12.67 -19.72 9.05
CA LEU A 294 -13.07 -20.02 7.68
C LEU A 294 -13.90 -21.32 7.65
N PRO A 295 -15.17 -21.29 7.17
CA PRO A 295 -15.97 -22.49 7.01
C PRO A 295 -15.35 -23.47 6.01
N ASN A 296 -15.69 -24.75 6.17
CA ASN A 296 -15.45 -25.75 5.14
C ASN A 296 -16.51 -25.60 4.04
N VAL A 297 -16.07 -25.23 2.85
CA VAL A 297 -16.88 -25.12 1.64
C VAL A 297 -16.41 -26.07 0.55
N THR A 298 -15.72 -27.15 0.91
CA THR A 298 -15.29 -28.21 -0.02
C THR A 298 -16.39 -29.26 -0.20
N LEU A 299 -16.40 -29.90 -1.37
CA LEU A 299 -17.32 -31.01 -1.70
C LEU A 299 -18.81 -30.65 -1.62
N MET A 300 -19.17 -29.41 -1.98
CA MET A 300 -20.55 -28.93 -2.00
C MET A 300 -20.86 -28.13 -3.28
N PRO A 301 -22.14 -27.93 -3.64
CA PRO A 301 -22.50 -27.08 -4.77
C PRO A 301 -21.89 -25.68 -4.65
N MET A 302 -21.37 -25.15 -5.75
CA MET A 302 -20.75 -23.81 -5.80
C MET A 302 -21.67 -22.71 -5.25
N LEU A 303 -22.98 -22.78 -5.55
CA LEU A 303 -23.94 -21.81 -5.04
C LEU A 303 -24.09 -21.86 -3.51
N GLU A 304 -24.03 -23.06 -2.92
CA GLU A 304 -24.10 -23.25 -1.47
C GLU A 304 -22.84 -22.73 -0.79
N ALA A 305 -21.66 -23.08 -1.33
CA ALA A 305 -20.38 -22.52 -0.89
C ALA A 305 -20.38 -20.99 -0.92
N ASN A 306 -20.88 -20.39 -2.00
CA ASN A 306 -20.98 -18.95 -2.15
C ASN A 306 -21.87 -18.31 -1.08
N ASN A 307 -23.03 -18.91 -0.82
CA ASN A 307 -23.98 -18.41 0.17
C ASN A 307 -23.38 -18.46 1.59
N ILE A 308 -22.71 -19.56 1.95
CA ILE A 308 -22.05 -19.71 3.26
C ILE A 308 -20.97 -18.63 3.44
N LEU A 309 -20.07 -18.49 2.47
CA LEU A 309 -19.00 -17.49 2.53
C LEU A 309 -19.56 -16.07 2.63
N TYR A 310 -20.52 -15.75 1.77
CA TYR A 310 -21.16 -14.44 1.76
C TYR A 310 -21.86 -14.11 3.09
N GLN A 311 -22.65 -15.05 3.64
CA GLN A 311 -23.35 -14.85 4.92
C GLN A 311 -22.40 -14.68 6.11
N LEU A 312 -21.22 -15.29 6.07
CA LEU A 312 -20.19 -15.12 7.10
C LEU A 312 -19.31 -13.88 6.89
N GLY A 313 -19.62 -13.09 5.85
CA GLY A 313 -18.98 -11.81 5.55
C GLY A 313 -17.71 -11.94 4.71
N TYR A 314 -17.42 -13.10 4.12
CA TYR A 314 -16.32 -13.27 3.18
C TYR A 314 -16.72 -12.76 1.79
N THR A 315 -16.20 -11.61 1.42
CA THR A 315 -16.65 -10.87 0.22
C THR A 315 -15.72 -11.00 -0.99
N HIS A 316 -14.55 -11.62 -0.81
CA HIS A 316 -13.51 -11.71 -1.84
C HIS A 316 -13.22 -13.15 -2.22
N VAL A 317 -14.16 -13.78 -2.93
CA VAL A 317 -14.07 -15.18 -3.35
C VAL A 317 -13.77 -15.27 -4.85
N GLU A 318 -12.70 -15.97 -5.21
CA GLU A 318 -12.33 -16.30 -6.59
C GLU A 318 -12.61 -17.78 -6.85
N TYR A 319 -13.43 -18.05 -7.86
CA TYR A 319 -13.70 -19.43 -8.30
C TYR A 319 -12.79 -19.81 -9.47
N ILE A 320 -12.13 -20.97 -9.34
CA ILE A 320 -11.14 -21.46 -10.31
C ILE A 320 -11.60 -22.79 -10.86
N ASN A 321 -11.70 -22.91 -12.18
CA ASN A 321 -12.11 -24.17 -12.81
C ASN A 321 -10.95 -25.19 -12.77
N GLU A 322 -11.21 -26.38 -12.23
CA GLU A 322 -10.27 -27.50 -12.20
C GLU A 322 -11.05 -28.79 -12.40
N ARG A 323 -10.69 -29.58 -13.43
CA ARG A 323 -11.38 -30.85 -13.66
C ARG A 323 -10.98 -31.87 -12.60
N TYR A 324 -11.96 -32.46 -11.92
CA TYR A 324 -11.72 -33.48 -10.91
C TYR A 324 -12.75 -34.60 -11.04
N ALA A 325 -12.29 -35.79 -11.48
CA ALA A 325 -13.18 -36.86 -11.94
C ALA A 325 -14.11 -37.42 -10.84
N GLU A 326 -13.70 -37.32 -9.58
CA GLU A 326 -14.44 -37.87 -8.43
C GLU A 326 -15.47 -36.90 -7.83
N VAL A 327 -15.50 -35.65 -8.32
CA VAL A 327 -16.40 -34.60 -7.80
C VAL A 327 -17.42 -34.24 -8.90
N PRO A 328 -18.72 -34.10 -8.62
CA PRO A 328 -19.70 -33.71 -9.64
C PRO A 328 -19.41 -32.34 -10.27
N SER A 329 -19.87 -32.11 -11.50
CA SER A 329 -19.80 -30.78 -12.13
C SER A 329 -20.61 -29.76 -11.30
N GLY A 330 -20.08 -28.55 -11.17
CA GLY A 330 -20.63 -27.48 -10.35
C GLY A 330 -20.35 -27.60 -8.85
N TYR A 331 -19.57 -28.59 -8.41
CA TYR A 331 -19.17 -28.74 -7.00
C TYR A 331 -17.78 -28.18 -6.75
N THR A 332 -17.60 -27.66 -5.54
CA THR A 332 -16.29 -27.25 -5.03
C THR A 332 -15.42 -28.48 -4.73
N ILE A 333 -14.14 -28.37 -5.03
CA ILE A 333 -13.15 -29.44 -4.87
C ILE A 333 -12.29 -29.16 -3.64
N ARG A 334 -11.74 -27.96 -3.57
CA ARG A 334 -10.84 -27.49 -2.52
C ARG A 334 -10.93 -25.98 -2.37
N GLN A 335 -10.39 -25.47 -1.28
CA GLN A 335 -10.32 -24.04 -0.97
C GLN A 335 -8.93 -23.65 -0.48
N GLU A 336 -8.58 -22.38 -0.63
CA GLU A 336 -7.40 -21.76 -0.06
C GLU A 336 -7.79 -20.36 0.47
N PRO A 337 -7.56 -20.05 1.76
CA PRO A 337 -6.95 -20.89 2.80
C PRO A 337 -7.77 -22.12 3.19
N MET A 338 -7.15 -23.05 3.93
CA MET A 338 -7.83 -24.21 4.50
C MET A 338 -8.90 -23.77 5.53
N TRP A 339 -9.98 -24.52 5.63
CA TRP A 339 -11.03 -24.32 6.63
C TRP A 339 -10.51 -24.55 8.07
N ASP A 340 -11.31 -24.12 9.06
CA ASP A 340 -10.97 -24.13 10.50
C ASP A 340 -9.75 -23.28 10.88
N GLN A 341 -9.37 -22.35 10.00
CA GLN A 341 -8.29 -21.40 10.24
C GLN A 341 -8.88 -20.00 10.52
N PRO A 342 -8.26 -19.21 11.42
CA PRO A 342 -8.60 -17.80 11.56
C PRO A 342 -8.22 -17.05 10.29
N VAL A 343 -9.23 -16.54 9.58
CA VAL A 343 -9.06 -15.89 8.28
C VAL A 343 -9.85 -14.59 8.27
N GLU A 344 -9.20 -13.49 7.90
CA GLU A 344 -9.88 -12.22 7.73
C GLU A 344 -10.96 -12.32 6.65
N ARG A 345 -12.11 -11.71 6.91
CA ARG A 345 -13.21 -11.58 5.94
C ARG A 345 -12.81 -10.85 4.65
N ILE A 346 -11.81 -9.98 4.74
CA ILE A 346 -11.27 -9.19 3.63
C ILE A 346 -10.24 -9.96 2.79
N ARG A 347 -9.77 -11.13 3.25
CA ARG A 347 -8.75 -11.90 2.54
C ARG A 347 -9.37 -12.54 1.30
N LYS A 348 -8.60 -12.58 0.21
CA LYS A 348 -8.97 -13.35 -0.99
C LYS A 348 -9.03 -14.85 -0.65
N ILE A 349 -10.16 -15.47 -0.95
CA ILE A 349 -10.38 -16.93 -0.83
C ILE A 349 -10.48 -17.49 -2.24
N LYS A 350 -9.69 -18.52 -2.54
CA LYS A 350 -9.78 -19.27 -3.80
C LYS A 350 -10.57 -20.53 -3.56
N VAL A 351 -11.53 -20.82 -4.43
CA VAL A 351 -12.35 -22.03 -4.39
C VAL A 351 -12.29 -22.70 -5.75
N TRP A 352 -11.78 -23.92 -5.80
CA TRP A 352 -11.71 -24.68 -7.03
C TRP A 352 -13.01 -25.41 -7.27
N VAL A 353 -13.51 -25.36 -8.50
CA VAL A 353 -14.81 -25.91 -8.89
C VAL A 353 -14.60 -26.85 -10.07
N ASN A 354 -15.25 -28.01 -10.03
CA ASN A 354 -15.30 -28.89 -11.18
C ASN A 354 -16.24 -28.28 -12.24
N PRO A 355 -15.75 -27.90 -13.43
CA PRO A 355 -16.55 -27.16 -14.41
C PRO A 355 -17.70 -27.94 -15.04
#